data_AF-A0A1F3CGE0-F1
#
_entry.id   AF-A0A1F3CGE0-F1
#
_cell.length_a   1.000
_cell.length_b   1.000
_cell.length_c   1.000
_cell.angle_alpha   90.00
_cell.angle_beta   90.00
_cell.angle_gamma   90.00
#
_symmetry.space_group_name_H-M   'P 1'
#
loop_
_entity.id
_entity.type
_entity.pdbx_description
1 polymer ?
#
loop_
_entity_poly.entity_id
_entity_poly.type
_entity_poly.pdbx_seq_one_letter_code
_entity_poly.pdbx_strand_id
1 'polypeptide(L)'
;MVTVLFQILGILIVIFLFWLIRKLMAPGKSFNDFFIGDNGTYSLSRLQMVGWAVLIISMQVSAILLLLFNKKVQCSISAYNFVLPEEMLFLLGISLAGYVVVKGITIDRISKNKVLPKSKTTRIADVICSENGLDFSKFQMLIWTVIAMFMYMVKCNFYFDKIIFADSLTALNNLFVITDNNINGVPNIDMSFIILMGISHGAYIGKKLVPSFKSEEMSKKLQEKNTDEIISLKIGIQFRESELKLYQNSPQYDAKKYQEMNIEIEKAKQNLKDKEDYLEKLKKE
;
A
#
# COMPACT_ATOMS: atom_id res chain seq x y z
N MET A 1 6.06 -13.07 35.64
CA MET A 1 5.25 -14.23 35.19
C MET A 1 3.78 -13.87 35.06
N VAL A 2 3.17 -13.24 36.08
CA VAL A 2 1.76 -12.80 36.03
C VAL A 2 1.51 -11.80 34.90
N THR A 3 2.36 -10.78 34.73
CA THR A 3 2.28 -9.80 33.63
C THR A 3 2.23 -10.44 32.24
N VAL A 4 3.15 -11.36 31.97
CA VAL A 4 3.21 -12.11 30.71
C VAL A 4 1.94 -12.93 30.46
N LEU A 5 1.37 -13.54 31.51
CA LEU A 5 0.11 -14.28 31.39
C LEU A 5 -1.05 -13.37 30.93
N PHE A 6 -1.20 -12.20 31.56
CA PHE A 6 -2.23 -11.23 31.17
C PHE A 6 -1.99 -10.65 29.78
N GLN A 7 -0.74 -10.44 29.38
CA GLN A 7 -0.39 -10.03 28.03
C GLN A 7 -0.81 -11.08 26.99
N ILE A 8 -0.48 -12.36 27.23
CA ILE A 8 -0.88 -13.47 26.35
C ILE A 8 -2.41 -13.55 26.30
N LEU A 9 -3.09 -13.45 27.44
CA LEU A 9 -4.55 -13.48 27.51
C LEU A 9 -5.18 -12.33 26.71
N GLY A 10 -4.67 -11.11 26.84
CA GLY A 10 -5.13 -9.96 26.08
C GLY A 10 -4.94 -10.15 24.57
N ILE A 11 -3.80 -10.69 24.13
CA ILE A 11 -3.56 -11.04 22.72
C ILE A 11 -4.57 -12.09 22.24
N LEU A 12 -4.80 -13.16 23.01
CA LEU A 12 -5.76 -14.20 22.67
C LEU A 12 -7.19 -13.67 22.56
N ILE A 13 -7.61 -12.79 23.48
CA ILE A 13 -8.93 -12.15 23.44
C ILE A 13 -9.06 -11.29 22.17
N VAL A 14 -8.04 -10.50 21.81
CA VAL A 14 -8.08 -9.68 20.60
C VAL A 14 -8.12 -10.55 19.35
N ILE A 15 -7.31 -11.60 19.26
CA ILE A 15 -7.34 -12.55 18.14
C ILE A 15 -8.73 -13.20 18.04
N PHE A 16 -9.32 -13.60 19.17
CA PHE A 16 -10.66 -14.15 19.22
C PHE A 16 -11.72 -13.15 18.75
N LEU A 17 -11.64 -11.88 19.18
CA LEU A 17 -12.53 -10.81 18.73
C LEU A 17 -12.39 -10.57 17.22
N PHE A 18 -11.17 -10.53 16.69
CA PHE A 18 -10.92 -10.41 15.25
C PHE A 18 -11.55 -11.59 14.48
N TRP A 19 -11.36 -12.82 14.98
CA TRP A 19 -11.97 -14.01 14.40
C TRP A 19 -13.51 -13.96 14.44
N LEU A 20 -14.08 -13.52 15.57
CA LEU A 20 -15.53 -13.39 15.77
C LEU A 20 -16.14 -12.34 14.85
N ILE A 21 -15.58 -11.12 14.84
CA ILE A 21 -16.00 -10.01 13.96
C ILE A 21 -15.95 -10.47 12.50
N ARG A 22 -14.87 -11.12 12.09
CA ARG A 22 -14.74 -11.67 10.74
C ARG A 22 -15.83 -12.72 10.44
N LYS A 23 -16.08 -13.65 11.35
CA LYS A 23 -17.10 -14.70 11.19
C LYS A 23 -18.50 -14.10 11.02
N LEU A 24 -18.80 -13.02 11.74
CA LEU A 24 -20.09 -12.34 11.70
C LEU A 24 -20.25 -11.46 10.46
N MET A 25 -19.24 -10.66 10.11
CA MET A 25 -19.34 -9.65 9.05
C MET A 25 -18.97 -10.16 7.65
N ALA A 26 -18.14 -11.20 7.54
CA ALA A 26 -17.65 -11.72 6.26
C ALA A 26 -17.71 -13.26 6.22
N PRO A 27 -18.91 -13.86 6.22
CA PRO A 27 -19.06 -15.30 6.08
C PRO A 27 -18.47 -15.76 4.73
N GLY A 28 -17.63 -16.79 4.75
CA GLY A 28 -17.00 -17.38 3.55
C GLY A 28 -15.61 -16.87 3.18
N LYS A 29 -15.08 -15.84 3.85
CA LYS A 29 -13.68 -15.37 3.66
C LYS A 29 -12.71 -16.08 4.62
N SER A 30 -11.45 -16.25 4.24
CA SER A 30 -10.42 -16.84 5.09
C SER A 30 -9.81 -15.81 6.03
N PHE A 31 -9.22 -16.23 7.16
CA PHE A 31 -8.46 -15.32 8.03
C PHE A 31 -7.22 -14.78 7.31
N ASN A 32 -6.67 -15.56 6.38
CA ASN A 32 -5.51 -15.15 5.59
C ASN A 32 -5.83 -14.00 4.64
N ASP A 33 -7.10 -13.73 4.34
CA ASP A 33 -7.52 -12.65 3.43
C ASP A 33 -7.17 -11.25 3.98
N PHE A 34 -6.98 -11.12 5.30
CA PHE A 34 -6.44 -9.88 5.90
C PHE A 34 -4.99 -9.60 5.49
N PHE A 35 -4.22 -10.65 5.19
CA PHE A 35 -2.79 -10.55 4.90
C PHE A 35 -2.48 -10.70 3.41
N ILE A 36 -3.37 -11.34 2.65
CA ILE A 36 -3.27 -11.46 1.19
C ILE A 36 -3.58 -10.11 0.57
N GLY A 37 -2.68 -9.60 -0.27
CA GLY A 37 -2.83 -8.39 -1.05
C GLY A 37 -3.74 -8.57 -2.26
N ASP A 38 -4.04 -7.46 -2.94
CA ASP A 38 -4.89 -7.48 -4.15
C ASP A 38 -4.24 -8.26 -5.31
N ASN A 39 -2.93 -8.55 -5.19
CA ASN A 39 -2.19 -9.40 -6.12
C ASN A 39 -2.32 -10.91 -5.84
N GLY A 40 -3.11 -11.32 -4.85
CA GLY A 40 -3.23 -12.72 -4.43
C GLY A 40 -2.04 -13.26 -3.63
N THR A 41 -1.01 -12.44 -3.37
CA THR A 41 0.17 -12.80 -2.55
C THR A 41 0.14 -12.09 -1.21
N TYR A 42 0.85 -12.60 -0.20
CA TYR A 42 0.97 -11.89 1.08
C TYR A 42 1.57 -10.50 0.92
N SER A 43 0.98 -9.51 1.61
CA SER A 43 1.46 -8.12 1.62
C SER A 43 2.08 -7.78 2.97
N LEU A 44 3.35 -7.39 2.94
CA LEU A 44 4.06 -6.93 4.13
C LEU A 44 3.37 -5.75 4.82
N SER A 45 2.88 -4.76 4.05
CA SER A 45 2.22 -3.58 4.64
C SER A 45 0.90 -3.93 5.33
N ARG A 46 0.16 -4.94 4.83
CA ARG A 46 -1.04 -5.45 5.52
C ARG A 46 -0.67 -6.17 6.81
N LEU A 47 0.37 -7.02 6.77
CA LEU A 47 0.89 -7.72 7.95
C LEU A 47 1.32 -6.74 9.05
N GLN A 48 2.05 -5.68 8.70
CA GLN A 48 2.49 -4.66 9.65
C GLN A 48 1.31 -3.89 10.25
N MET A 49 0.34 -3.47 9.42
CA MET A 49 -0.86 -2.78 9.87
C MET A 49 -1.66 -3.64 10.86
N VAL A 50 -1.95 -4.91 10.51
CA VAL A 50 -2.67 -5.83 11.38
C VAL A 50 -1.87 -6.14 12.64
N GLY A 51 -0.56 -6.36 12.52
CA GLY A 51 0.33 -6.61 13.66
C GLY A 51 0.31 -5.47 14.67
N TRP A 52 0.46 -4.22 14.22
CA TRP A 52 0.37 -3.03 15.09
C TRP A 52 -1.00 -2.85 15.71
N ALA A 53 -2.07 -3.05 14.94
CA ALA A 53 -3.43 -2.95 15.45
C ALA A 53 -3.69 -3.99 16.55
N VAL A 54 -3.35 -5.27 16.31
CA VAL A 54 -3.48 -6.34 17.32
C VAL A 54 -2.64 -6.03 18.55
N LEU A 55 -1.39 -5.60 18.37
CA LEU A 55 -0.48 -5.30 19.47
C LEU A 55 -1.02 -4.19 20.38
N ILE A 56 -1.43 -3.06 19.80
CA ILE A 56 -1.90 -1.89 20.55
C ILE A 56 -3.24 -2.20 21.23
N ILE A 57 -4.19 -2.81 20.53
CA ILE A 57 -5.48 -3.19 21.13
C ILE A 57 -5.27 -4.22 22.25
N SER A 58 -4.38 -5.21 22.04
CA SER A 58 -4.09 -6.23 23.04
C SER A 58 -3.46 -5.66 24.31
N MET A 59 -2.64 -4.63 24.18
CA MET A 59 -2.05 -3.91 25.31
C MET A 59 -3.15 -3.26 26.16
N GLN A 60 -4.10 -2.56 25.53
CA GLN A 60 -5.19 -1.88 26.23
C GLN A 60 -6.11 -2.89 26.94
N VAL A 61 -6.46 -3.99 26.25
CA VAL A 61 -7.23 -5.09 26.84
C VAL A 61 -6.48 -5.70 28.03
N SER A 62 -5.17 -5.93 27.92
CA SER A 62 -4.35 -6.47 29.00
C SER A 62 -4.29 -5.54 30.21
N ALA A 63 -4.18 -4.22 29.99
CA ALA A 63 -4.22 -3.23 31.06
C ALA A 63 -5.57 -3.25 31.79
N ILE A 64 -6.69 -3.30 31.06
CA ILE A 64 -8.03 -3.41 31.65
C ILE A 64 -8.15 -4.69 32.47
N LEU A 65 -7.71 -5.83 31.95
CA LEU A 65 -7.73 -7.09 32.68
C LEU A 65 -6.91 -7.00 33.97
N LEU A 66 -5.70 -6.46 33.91
CA LEU A 66 -4.87 -6.28 35.10
C LEU A 66 -5.55 -5.40 36.15
N LEU A 67 -6.22 -4.32 35.75
CA LEU A 67 -6.98 -3.47 36.68
C LEU A 67 -8.18 -4.20 37.28
N LEU A 68 -8.88 -5.04 36.51
CA LEU A 68 -10.00 -5.85 37.03
C LEU A 68 -9.54 -6.91 38.03
N PHE A 69 -8.35 -7.47 37.85
CA PHE A 69 -7.79 -8.51 38.71
C PHE A 69 -6.90 -7.96 39.84
N ASN A 70 -6.55 -6.68 39.83
CA ASN A 70 -5.79 -6.06 40.90
C ASN A 70 -6.69 -5.82 42.13
N LYS A 71 -6.65 -6.75 43.08
CA LYS A 71 -7.41 -6.69 44.33
C LYS A 71 -6.84 -5.73 45.38
N LYS A 72 -5.64 -5.18 45.18
CA LYS A 72 -4.98 -4.30 46.17
C LYS A 72 -5.62 -2.92 46.25
N VAL A 73 -6.12 -2.41 45.12
CA VAL A 73 -6.72 -1.08 45.04
C VAL A 73 -8.21 -1.24 44.75
N GLN A 74 -9.04 -0.79 45.69
CA GLN A 74 -10.49 -0.79 45.52
C GLN A 74 -10.88 0.17 44.39
N CYS A 75 -11.80 -0.27 43.52
CA CYS A 75 -12.22 0.48 42.32
C CYS A 75 -11.08 0.76 41.31
N SER A 76 -10.06 -0.09 41.21
CA SER A 76 -8.94 0.05 40.24
C SER A 76 -9.37 0.41 38.81
N ILE A 77 -10.51 -0.10 38.34
CA ILE A 77 -11.01 0.17 36.98
C ILE A 77 -11.37 1.64 36.74
N SER A 78 -11.75 2.40 37.78
CA SER A 78 -12.09 3.82 37.63
C SER A 78 -10.88 4.69 37.30
N ALA A 79 -9.66 4.18 37.54
CA ALA A 79 -8.42 4.84 37.15
C ALA A 79 -8.05 4.61 35.68
N TYR A 80 -8.73 3.69 34.98
CA TYR A 80 -8.44 3.44 33.58
C TYR A 80 -8.81 4.66 32.73
N ASN A 81 -7.83 5.18 32.01
CA ASN A 81 -8.05 6.13 30.94
C ASN A 81 -7.38 5.59 29.67
N PHE A 82 -8.06 5.72 28.54
CA PHE A 82 -7.48 5.33 27.27
C PHE A 82 -6.40 6.34 26.90
N VAL A 83 -5.15 5.88 26.90
CA VAL A 83 -3.99 6.71 26.58
C VAL A 83 -3.11 5.99 25.59
N LEU A 84 -2.82 6.68 24.49
CA LEU A 84 -1.85 6.26 23.49
C LEU A 84 -0.77 7.34 23.35
N PRO A 85 0.51 6.99 23.51
CA PRO A 85 1.61 7.92 23.23
C PRO A 85 1.60 8.35 21.76
N GLU A 86 2.02 9.58 21.49
CA GLU A 86 2.09 10.14 20.14
C GLU A 86 2.92 9.25 19.20
N GLU A 87 3.97 8.63 19.74
CA GLU A 87 4.86 7.71 19.04
C GLU A 87 4.11 6.50 18.46
N MET A 88 3.13 5.97 19.20
CA MET A 88 2.30 4.86 18.72
C MET A 88 1.33 5.32 17.63
N LEU A 89 0.80 6.54 17.73
CA LEU A 89 -0.06 7.13 16.71
C LEU A 89 0.72 7.34 15.41
N PHE A 90 1.97 7.81 15.48
CA PHE A 90 2.82 7.92 14.30
C PHE A 90 3.11 6.56 13.67
N LEU A 91 3.42 5.52 14.46
CA LEU A 91 3.68 4.18 13.93
C LEU A 91 2.46 3.57 13.24
N LEU A 92 1.27 3.72 13.83
CA LEU A 92 0.01 3.34 13.19
C LEU A 92 -0.24 4.13 11.91
N GLY A 93 -0.05 5.46 11.97
CA GLY A 93 -0.23 6.36 10.83
C GLY A 93 0.69 6.01 9.66
N ILE A 94 1.98 5.80 9.90
CA ILE A 94 2.96 5.41 8.88
C ILE A 94 2.59 4.04 8.27
N SER A 95 2.23 3.06 9.11
CA SER A 95 1.85 1.72 8.63
C SER A 95 0.59 1.75 7.77
N LEU A 96 -0.43 2.54 8.17
CA LEU A 96 -1.66 2.70 7.43
C LEU A 96 -1.44 3.48 6.12
N ALA A 97 -0.70 4.58 6.17
CA ALA A 97 -0.35 5.37 4.98
C ALA A 97 0.42 4.52 3.97
N GLY A 98 1.40 3.74 4.42
CA GLY A 98 2.14 2.80 3.58
C GLY A 98 1.24 1.76 2.93
N TYR A 99 0.28 1.20 3.67
CA TYR A 99 -0.72 0.30 3.11
C TYR A 99 -1.56 0.96 2.01
N VAL A 100 -2.13 2.13 2.27
CA VAL A 100 -3.00 2.86 1.32
C VAL A 100 -2.24 3.18 0.03
N VAL A 101 -1.02 3.72 0.15
CA VAL A 101 -0.19 4.08 -1.01
C VAL A 101 0.16 2.84 -1.83
N VAL A 102 0.62 1.77 -1.19
CA VAL A 102 0.98 0.53 -1.88
C VAL A 102 -0.22 -0.10 -2.58
N LYS A 103 -1.40 -0.06 -1.95
CA LYS A 103 -2.65 -0.53 -2.54
C LYS A 103 -3.03 0.30 -3.76
N GLY A 104 -2.97 1.64 -3.66
CA GLY A 104 -3.23 2.54 -4.78
C GLY A 104 -2.35 2.24 -5.99
N ILE A 105 -1.03 2.13 -5.79
CA ILE A 105 -0.07 1.78 -6.85
C ILE A 105 -0.38 0.41 -7.47
N THR A 106 -0.79 -0.55 -6.63
CA THR A 106 -1.07 -1.91 -7.09
C THR A 106 -2.33 -1.96 -7.95
N ILE A 107 -3.41 -1.28 -7.52
CA ILE A 107 -4.66 -1.16 -8.29
C ILE A 107 -4.41 -0.45 -9.62
N ASP A 108 -3.65 0.66 -9.61
CA ASP A 108 -3.29 1.40 -10.82
C ASP A 108 -2.51 0.53 -11.83
N ARG A 109 -1.58 -0.30 -11.34
CA ARG A 109 -0.88 -1.26 -12.21
C ARG A 109 -1.80 -2.34 -12.78
N ILE A 110 -2.73 -2.86 -11.98
CA ILE A 110 -3.70 -3.87 -12.43
C ILE A 110 -4.63 -3.27 -13.49
N SER A 111 -5.11 -2.04 -13.29
CA SER A 111 -6.01 -1.38 -14.25
C SER A 111 -5.31 -1.11 -15.58
N LYS A 112 -4.06 -0.63 -15.55
CA LYS A 112 -3.28 -0.34 -16.76
C LYS A 112 -2.86 -1.59 -17.52
N ASN A 113 -2.33 -2.60 -16.83
CA ASN A 113 -1.77 -3.77 -17.51
C ASN A 113 -2.83 -4.85 -17.83
N LYS A 114 -4.05 -4.78 -17.27
CA LYS A 114 -5.12 -5.81 -17.37
C LYS A 114 -4.69 -7.25 -17.05
N VAL A 115 -3.45 -7.47 -16.61
CA VAL A 115 -2.96 -8.77 -16.17
C VAL A 115 -3.40 -8.94 -14.73
N LEU A 116 -4.48 -9.68 -14.52
CA LEU A 116 -4.76 -10.24 -13.21
C LEU A 116 -3.56 -11.11 -12.83
N PRO A 117 -2.96 -10.91 -11.65
CA PRO A 117 -1.86 -11.75 -11.23
C PRO A 117 -2.33 -13.20 -11.25
N LYS A 118 -1.65 -14.04 -12.05
CA LYS A 118 -1.85 -15.49 -12.01
C LYS A 118 -1.72 -15.91 -10.56
N SER A 119 -2.77 -16.54 -10.02
CA SER A 119 -2.79 -17.14 -8.69
C SER A 119 -1.53 -17.97 -8.49
N LYS A 120 -0.50 -17.36 -7.91
CA LYS A 120 0.70 -18.05 -7.45
C LYS A 120 0.31 -18.64 -6.11
N THR A 121 0.69 -19.90 -5.90
CA THR A 121 0.66 -20.54 -4.59
C THR A 121 1.19 -19.57 -3.54
N THR A 122 0.38 -19.23 -2.54
CA THR A 122 0.74 -18.27 -1.49
C THR A 122 1.87 -18.83 -0.64
N ARG A 123 3.08 -18.26 -0.76
CA ARG A 123 4.22 -18.63 0.08
C ARG A 123 4.52 -17.51 1.06
N ILE A 124 4.90 -17.86 2.29
CA ILE A 124 5.33 -16.88 3.30
C ILE A 124 6.55 -16.08 2.79
N ALA A 125 7.38 -16.71 1.94
CA ALA A 125 8.47 -16.04 1.25
C ALA A 125 8.02 -14.83 0.42
N ASP A 126 6.78 -14.77 -0.07
CA ASP A 126 6.25 -13.67 -0.87
C ASP A 126 6.18 -12.33 -0.08
N VAL A 127 6.20 -12.41 1.25
CA VAL A 127 6.28 -11.23 2.12
C VAL A 127 7.59 -10.47 1.91
N ILE A 128 8.69 -11.21 1.67
CA ILE A 128 10.05 -10.66 1.57
C ILE A 128 10.53 -10.65 0.11
N CYS A 129 10.04 -11.59 -0.71
CA CYS A 129 10.35 -11.67 -2.12
C CYS A 129 9.52 -10.68 -2.94
N SER A 130 10.10 -10.23 -4.04
CA SER A 130 9.48 -9.48 -5.12
C SER A 130 9.63 -10.29 -6.42
N GLU A 131 9.20 -9.71 -7.55
CA GLU A 131 9.26 -10.33 -8.87
C GLU A 131 10.67 -10.79 -9.26
N ASN A 132 11.70 -10.12 -8.73
CA ASN A 132 13.12 -10.38 -9.01
C ASN A 132 13.86 -11.12 -7.87
N GLY A 133 13.16 -11.77 -6.94
CA GLY A 133 13.76 -12.45 -5.79
C GLY A 133 13.70 -11.61 -4.51
N LEU A 134 14.67 -11.78 -3.61
CA LEU A 134 14.63 -11.17 -2.27
C LEU A 134 14.69 -9.64 -2.33
N ASP A 135 13.71 -8.95 -1.75
CA ASP A 135 13.64 -7.49 -1.75
C ASP A 135 14.23 -6.93 -0.46
N PHE A 136 15.42 -6.33 -0.57
CA PHE A 136 16.10 -5.71 0.56
C PHE A 136 15.25 -4.64 1.26
N SER A 137 14.47 -3.84 0.52
CA SER A 137 13.62 -2.79 1.11
C SER A 137 12.49 -3.38 1.94
N LYS A 138 11.87 -4.48 1.46
CA LYS A 138 10.85 -5.21 2.24
C LYS A 138 11.47 -5.87 3.47
N PHE A 139 12.65 -6.48 3.30
CA PHE A 139 13.37 -7.12 4.39
C PHE A 139 13.74 -6.11 5.50
N GLN A 140 14.31 -4.97 5.15
CA GLN A 140 14.64 -3.89 6.08
C GLN A 140 13.39 -3.39 6.82
N MET A 141 12.28 -3.17 6.12
CA MET A 141 11.04 -2.71 6.74
C MET A 141 10.48 -3.74 7.73
N LEU A 142 10.54 -5.03 7.36
CA LEU A 142 10.13 -6.13 8.23
C LEU A 142 11.01 -6.20 9.49
N ILE A 143 12.33 -6.12 9.34
CA ILE A 143 13.26 -6.24 10.48
C ILE A 143 13.04 -5.11 11.49
N TRP A 144 12.91 -3.87 11.01
CA TRP A 144 12.62 -2.73 11.89
C TRP A 144 11.25 -2.87 12.55
N THR A 145 10.23 -3.37 11.84
CA THR A 145 8.92 -3.56 12.45
C THR A 145 8.97 -4.62 13.55
N VAL A 146 9.63 -5.75 13.33
CA VAL A 146 9.77 -6.82 14.32
C VAL A 146 10.52 -6.34 15.55
N ILE A 147 11.62 -5.61 15.36
CA ILE A 147 12.40 -5.02 16.46
C ILE A 147 11.53 -4.03 17.27
N ALA A 148 10.79 -3.14 16.60
CA ALA A 148 9.91 -2.20 17.30
C ALA A 148 8.82 -2.91 18.10
N MET A 149 8.14 -3.89 17.49
CA MET A 149 7.09 -4.66 18.17
C MET A 149 7.65 -5.37 19.40
N PHE A 150 8.85 -5.96 19.28
CA PHE A 150 9.52 -6.61 20.41
C PHE A 150 9.87 -5.61 21.52
N MET A 151 10.50 -4.48 21.19
CA MET A 151 10.83 -3.44 22.17
C MET A 151 9.58 -2.88 22.87
N TYR A 152 8.50 -2.70 22.11
CA TYR A 152 7.21 -2.30 22.67
C TYR A 152 6.66 -3.34 23.64
N MET A 153 6.69 -4.63 23.28
CA MET A 153 6.26 -5.71 24.19
C MET A 153 7.05 -5.71 25.49
N VAL A 154 8.37 -5.47 25.44
CA VAL A 154 9.21 -5.37 26.66
C VAL A 154 8.76 -4.19 27.52
N LYS A 155 8.52 -3.01 26.93
CA LYS A 155 8.03 -1.84 27.67
C LYS A 155 6.61 -2.03 28.22
N CYS A 156 5.75 -2.77 27.53
CA CYS A 156 4.44 -3.17 28.04
C CYS A 156 4.55 -4.01 29.31
N ASN A 157 5.52 -4.91 29.39
CA ASN A 157 5.73 -5.71 30.61
C ASN A 157 6.10 -4.82 31.81
N PHE A 158 7.03 -3.88 31.61
CA PHE A 158 7.40 -2.92 32.65
C PHE A 158 6.22 -2.05 33.09
N TYR A 159 5.38 -1.64 32.15
CA TYR A 159 4.15 -0.91 32.45
C TYR A 159 3.15 -1.75 33.25
N PHE A 160 2.94 -3.01 32.86
CA PHE A 160 2.04 -3.92 33.56
C PHE A 160 2.52 -4.21 34.99
N ASP A 161 3.83 -4.31 35.20
CA ASP A 161 4.38 -4.44 36.56
C ASP A 161 3.99 -3.23 37.42
N LYS A 162 4.07 -1.99 36.88
CA LYS A 162 3.62 -0.80 37.60
C LYS A 162 2.13 -0.82 37.96
N ILE A 163 1.28 -1.39 37.11
CA ILE A 163 -0.15 -1.56 37.41
C ILE A 163 -0.36 -2.55 38.56
N ILE A 164 0.37 -3.67 38.57
CA ILE A 164 0.23 -4.73 39.59
C ILE A 164 0.78 -4.28 40.95
N PHE A 165 1.89 -3.56 40.95
CA PHE A 165 2.56 -3.08 42.16
C PHE A 165 2.08 -1.70 42.62
N ALA A 166 1.07 -1.11 41.98
CA ALA A 166 0.46 0.12 42.46
C ALA A 166 -0.32 -0.14 43.76
N ASP A 167 0.04 0.61 44.81
CA ASP A 167 -0.56 0.47 46.15
C ASP A 167 -1.69 1.49 46.41
N SER A 168 -1.93 2.45 45.50
CA SER A 168 -2.98 3.46 45.66
C SER A 168 -3.63 3.85 44.32
N LEU A 169 -4.86 4.36 44.41
CA LEU A 169 -5.59 4.86 43.23
C LEU A 169 -4.89 6.05 42.58
N THR A 170 -4.24 6.91 43.37
CA THR A 170 -3.44 8.04 42.86
C THR A 170 -2.24 7.56 42.05
N ALA A 171 -1.55 6.49 42.51
CA ALA A 171 -0.46 5.90 41.75
C ALA A 171 -0.94 5.35 40.40
N LEU A 172 -2.10 4.68 40.36
CA LEU A 172 -2.72 4.22 39.11
C LEU A 172 -3.10 5.39 38.20
N ASN A 173 -3.79 6.41 38.71
CA ASN A 173 -4.18 7.58 37.93
C ASN A 173 -2.97 8.25 37.27
N ASN A 174 -1.85 8.37 38.00
CA ASN A 174 -0.61 8.95 37.47
C ASN A 174 0.02 8.12 36.33
N LEU A 175 -0.28 6.82 36.21
CA LEU A 175 0.18 5.99 35.09
C LEU A 175 -0.58 6.26 33.78
N PHE A 176 -1.81 6.77 33.89
CA PHE A 176 -2.69 7.06 32.75
C PHE A 176 -2.82 8.57 32.47
N VAL A 177 -1.89 9.39 32.99
CA VAL A 177 -1.83 10.82 32.68
C VAL A 177 -0.55 11.08 31.90
N ILE A 178 -0.69 11.58 30.67
CA ILE A 178 0.43 12.14 29.91
C ILE A 178 0.73 13.52 30.51
N THR A 179 1.89 13.66 31.15
CA THR A 179 2.45 14.96 31.52
C THR A 179 3.78 15.13 30.82
N ASP A 180 4.14 16.36 30.45
CA ASP A 180 5.35 16.69 29.65
C ASP A 180 6.66 16.12 30.23
N ASN A 181 6.67 15.80 31.53
CA ASN A 181 7.82 15.26 32.25
C ASN A 181 7.67 13.79 32.70
N ASN A 182 6.53 13.13 32.43
CA ASN A 182 6.26 11.78 32.94
C ASN A 182 5.92 10.79 31.83
N ILE A 183 6.91 10.55 30.97
CA ILE A 183 6.96 9.45 30.00
C ILE A 183 6.93 8.08 30.70
N ASN A 184 7.05 8.05 32.04
CA ASN A 184 7.19 6.83 32.82
C ASN A 184 5.90 6.01 32.94
N GLY A 185 4.75 6.55 32.53
CA GLY A 185 3.47 5.87 32.62
C GLY A 185 3.29 4.85 31.51
N VAL A 186 3.27 5.28 30.24
CA VAL A 186 2.74 4.46 29.14
C VAL A 186 3.86 3.93 28.24
N PRO A 187 3.79 2.68 27.74
CA PRO A 187 4.77 2.14 26.80
C PRO A 187 4.88 2.99 25.54
N ASN A 188 6.04 3.62 25.32
CA ASN A 188 6.35 4.39 24.12
C ASN A 188 7.51 3.77 23.33
N ILE A 189 7.74 4.19 22.10
CA ILE A 189 8.94 3.84 21.32
C ILE A 189 9.77 5.12 21.15
N ASP A 190 11.10 4.97 21.10
CA ASP A 190 11.97 6.13 20.88
C ASP A 190 11.71 6.78 19.51
N MET A 191 11.68 8.11 19.48
CA MET A 191 11.37 8.88 18.26
C MET A 191 12.36 8.58 17.12
N SER A 192 13.62 8.27 17.44
CA SER A 192 14.62 7.88 16.43
C SER A 192 14.17 6.64 15.66
N PHE A 193 13.50 5.70 16.34
CA PHE A 193 13.00 4.48 15.73
C PHE A 193 11.83 4.77 14.77
N ILE A 194 10.97 5.74 15.12
CA ILE A 194 9.86 6.18 14.27
C ILE A 194 10.40 6.83 13.01
N ILE A 195 11.39 7.71 13.15
CA ILE A 195 12.06 8.36 12.02
C ILE A 195 12.66 7.29 11.10
N LEU A 196 13.35 6.29 11.66
CA LEU A 196 13.94 5.20 10.90
C LEU A 196 12.90 4.36 10.15
N MET A 197 11.78 4.03 10.81
CA MET A 197 10.63 3.35 10.21
C MET A 197 10.01 4.18 9.07
N GLY A 198 9.87 5.50 9.27
CA GLY A 198 9.35 6.44 8.28
C GLY A 198 10.24 6.51 7.05
N ILE A 199 11.56 6.63 7.22
CA ILE A 199 12.53 6.61 6.12
C ILE A 199 12.48 5.27 5.37
N SER A 200 12.40 4.15 6.09
CA SER A 200 12.30 2.82 5.47
C SER A 200 11.01 2.67 4.64
N HIS A 201 9.88 3.19 5.12
CA HIS A 201 8.61 3.20 4.38
C HIS A 201 8.70 4.13 3.15
N GLY A 202 9.24 5.34 3.33
CA GLY A 202 9.44 6.31 2.25
C GLY A 202 10.32 5.75 1.13
N ALA A 203 11.43 5.09 1.48
CA ALA A 203 12.31 4.45 0.51
C ALA A 203 11.61 3.31 -0.27
N TYR A 204 10.83 2.47 0.41
CA TYR A 204 10.07 1.41 -0.22
C TYR A 204 8.96 1.93 -1.15
N ILE A 205 8.23 2.95 -0.71
CA ILE A 205 7.20 3.61 -1.52
C ILE A 205 7.84 4.28 -2.73
N GLY A 206 8.93 5.02 -2.54
CA GLY A 206 9.68 5.65 -3.63
C GLY A 206 10.12 4.64 -4.69
N LYS A 207 10.68 3.51 -4.26
CA LYS A 207 11.04 2.39 -5.16
C LYS A 207 9.85 1.87 -5.97
N LYS A 208 8.63 1.86 -5.41
CA LYS A 208 7.42 1.43 -6.12
C LYS A 208 6.85 2.50 -7.06
N LEU A 209 7.00 3.78 -6.72
CA LEU A 209 6.47 4.90 -7.48
C LEU A 209 7.31 5.24 -8.71
N VAL A 210 8.65 5.22 -8.59
CA VAL A 210 9.56 5.64 -9.68
C VAL A 210 9.31 4.89 -11.00
N PRO A 211 9.12 3.55 -11.03
CA PRO A 211 8.80 2.85 -12.26
C PRO A 211 7.45 3.26 -12.86
N SER A 212 6.47 3.61 -12.01
CA SER A 212 5.13 4.03 -12.43
C SER A 212 5.20 5.34 -13.20
N PHE A 213 5.86 6.35 -12.62
CA PHE A 213 6.03 7.65 -13.27
C PHE A 213 6.82 7.53 -14.58
N LYS A 214 7.88 6.71 -14.60
CA LYS A 214 8.67 6.49 -15.81
C LYS A 214 7.85 5.80 -16.91
N SER A 215 6.99 4.85 -16.56
CA SER A 215 6.11 4.21 -17.53
C SER A 215 5.06 5.18 -18.10
N GLU A 216 4.46 6.03 -17.27
CA GLU A 216 3.51 7.05 -17.73
C GLU A 216 4.15 8.06 -18.67
N GLU A 217 5.36 8.52 -18.34
CA GLU A 217 6.11 9.44 -19.19
C GLU A 217 6.42 8.82 -20.57
N MET A 218 6.82 7.55 -20.60
CA MET A 218 7.06 6.84 -21.86
C MET A 218 5.78 6.64 -22.68
N SER A 219 4.66 6.27 -22.05
CA SER A 219 3.36 6.14 -22.73
C SER A 219 2.90 7.47 -23.32
N LYS A 220 3.07 8.58 -22.59
CA LYS A 220 2.74 9.91 -23.08
C LYS A 220 3.61 10.31 -24.27
N LYS A 221 4.93 10.09 -24.20
CA LYS A 221 5.85 10.34 -25.34
C LYS A 221 5.51 9.49 -26.56
N LEU A 222 5.07 8.24 -26.36
CA LEU A 222 4.65 7.36 -27.45
C LEU A 222 3.35 7.86 -28.10
N GLN A 223 2.38 8.31 -27.30
CA GLN A 223 1.14 8.92 -27.80
C GLN A 223 1.41 10.22 -28.56
N GLU A 224 2.28 11.09 -28.04
CA GLU A 224 2.70 12.34 -28.71
C GLU A 224 3.35 12.02 -30.06
N LYS A 225 4.35 11.12 -30.08
CA LYS A 225 5.02 10.70 -31.32
C LYS A 225 4.06 10.12 -32.36
N ASN A 226 3.13 9.26 -31.95
CA ASN A 226 2.14 8.67 -32.85
C ASN A 226 1.15 9.73 -33.38
N THR A 227 0.79 10.72 -32.56
CA THR A 227 -0.08 11.82 -32.96
C THR A 227 0.60 12.68 -34.01
N ASP A 228 1.87 13.03 -33.82
CA ASP A 228 2.67 13.79 -34.79
C ASP A 228 2.79 13.04 -36.13
N GLU A 229 3.02 11.72 -36.07
CA GLU A 229 3.10 10.89 -37.27
C GLU A 229 1.76 10.85 -38.03
N ILE A 230 0.63 10.72 -37.33
CA ILE A 230 -0.71 10.79 -37.92
C ILE A 230 -0.97 12.15 -38.59
N ILE A 231 -0.58 13.26 -37.93
CA ILE A 231 -0.71 14.60 -38.51
C ILE A 231 0.12 14.71 -39.79
N SER A 232 1.37 14.24 -39.77
CA SER A 232 2.25 14.27 -40.95
C SER A 232 1.69 13.45 -42.11
N LEU A 233 1.09 12.29 -41.84
CA LEU A 233 0.43 11.45 -42.85
C LEU A 233 -0.82 12.12 -43.41
N LYS A 234 -1.67 12.74 -42.58
CA LYS A 234 -2.85 13.49 -43.04
C LYS A 234 -2.46 14.61 -44.00
N ILE A 235 -1.45 15.40 -43.64
CA ILE A 235 -0.95 16.49 -44.49
C ILE A 235 -0.40 15.92 -45.81
N GLY A 236 0.39 14.84 -45.74
CA GLY A 236 0.93 14.18 -46.93
C GLY A 236 -0.15 13.63 -47.86
N ILE A 237 -1.22 13.05 -47.32
CA ILE A 237 -2.37 12.56 -48.11
C ILE A 237 -3.11 13.74 -48.75
N GLN A 238 -3.41 14.80 -48.00
CA GLN A 238 -4.07 16.00 -48.54
C GLN A 238 -3.27 16.63 -49.69
N PHE A 239 -1.94 16.67 -49.58
CA PHE A 239 -1.08 17.18 -50.63
C PHE A 239 -1.16 16.31 -51.89
N ARG A 240 -1.03 14.97 -51.77
CA ARG A 240 -1.14 14.05 -52.91
C ARG A 240 -2.52 14.07 -53.57
N GLU A 241 -3.59 14.20 -52.78
CA GLU A 241 -4.95 14.35 -53.32
C GLU A 241 -5.09 15.64 -54.13
N SER A 242 -4.42 16.72 -53.71
CA SER A 242 -4.40 17.99 -54.42
C SER A 242 -3.59 17.87 -55.73
N GLU A 243 -2.44 17.21 -55.69
CA GLU A 243 -1.66 16.90 -56.90
C GLU A 243 -2.43 16.02 -57.89
N LEU A 244 -3.13 15.00 -57.41
CA LEU A 244 -3.96 14.12 -58.24
C LEU A 244 -5.05 14.91 -58.99
N LYS A 245 -5.71 15.86 -58.31
CA LYS A 245 -6.71 16.76 -58.91
C LYS A 245 -6.11 17.68 -59.96
N LEU A 246 -4.90 18.19 -59.73
CA LEU A 246 -4.19 19.00 -60.73
C LEU A 246 -3.76 18.17 -61.94
N TYR A 247 -3.26 16.96 -61.71
CA TYR A 247 -2.83 16.04 -62.76
C TYR A 247 -3.99 15.61 -63.67
N GLN A 248 -5.18 15.39 -63.11
CA GLN A 248 -6.40 15.08 -63.86
C GLN A 248 -6.77 16.17 -64.88
N ASN A 249 -6.45 17.43 -64.58
CA ASN A 249 -6.74 18.59 -65.43
C ASN A 249 -5.54 18.99 -66.32
N SER A 250 -4.45 18.22 -66.30
CA SER A 250 -3.23 18.53 -67.05
C SER A 250 -3.34 18.09 -68.52
N PRO A 251 -2.76 18.86 -69.47
CA PRO A 251 -2.64 18.42 -70.86
C PRO A 251 -1.74 17.17 -71.04
N GLN A 252 -0.99 16.76 -70.02
CA GLN A 252 -0.15 15.54 -70.01
C GLN A 252 -0.81 14.36 -69.26
N TYR A 253 -2.14 14.33 -69.23
CA TYR A 253 -2.89 13.27 -68.54
C TYR A 253 -2.64 11.89 -69.16
N ASP A 254 -2.26 10.94 -68.31
CA ASP A 254 -2.19 9.51 -68.61
C ASP A 254 -3.02 8.75 -67.58
N ALA A 255 -4.02 8.01 -68.06
CA ALA A 255 -4.94 7.25 -67.24
C ALA A 255 -4.22 6.19 -66.38
N LYS A 256 -3.14 5.60 -66.90
CA LYS A 256 -2.37 4.59 -66.17
C LYS A 256 -1.64 5.21 -64.97
N LYS A 257 -0.94 6.33 -65.21
CA LYS A 257 -0.24 7.07 -64.16
C LYS A 257 -1.20 7.63 -63.10
N TYR A 258 -2.38 8.11 -63.51
CA TYR A 258 -3.42 8.54 -62.58
C TYR A 258 -3.88 7.39 -61.67
N GLN A 259 -4.11 6.20 -62.22
CA GLN A 259 -4.49 5.02 -61.43
C GLN A 259 -3.39 4.63 -60.44
N GLU A 260 -2.12 4.67 -60.85
CA GLU A 260 -0.97 4.39 -59.97
C GLU A 260 -0.93 5.37 -58.78
N MET A 261 -1.05 6.68 -59.03
CA MET A 261 -1.10 7.70 -57.96
C MET A 261 -2.30 7.51 -57.02
N ASN A 262 -3.47 7.16 -57.55
CA ASN A 262 -4.66 6.92 -56.73
C ASN A 262 -4.49 5.68 -55.83
N ILE A 263 -3.87 4.61 -56.34
CA ILE A 263 -3.55 3.41 -55.54
C ILE A 263 -2.59 3.76 -54.38
N GLU A 264 -1.60 4.62 -54.62
CA GLU A 264 -0.69 5.07 -53.55
C GLU A 264 -1.41 5.88 -52.46
N ILE A 265 -2.33 6.76 -52.84
CA ILE A 265 -3.13 7.54 -51.90
C ILE A 265 -4.00 6.63 -51.04
N GLU A 266 -4.68 5.65 -51.64
CA GLU A 266 -5.52 4.70 -50.90
C GLU A 266 -4.70 3.82 -49.95
N LYS A 267 -3.50 3.38 -50.36
CA LYS A 267 -2.56 2.70 -49.44
C LYS A 267 -2.16 3.60 -48.27
N ALA A 268 -1.90 4.88 -48.52
CA ALA A 268 -1.54 5.83 -47.46
C ALA A 268 -2.72 6.08 -46.50
N LYS A 269 -3.96 6.19 -47.01
CA LYS A 269 -5.17 6.29 -46.19
C LYS A 269 -5.41 5.06 -45.32
N GLN A 270 -5.17 3.87 -45.85
CA GLN A 270 -5.28 2.64 -45.07
C GLN A 270 -4.26 2.63 -43.93
N ASN A 271 -3.00 2.97 -44.21
CA ASN A 271 -1.96 3.10 -43.18
C ASN A 271 -2.30 4.16 -42.12
N LEU A 272 -2.87 5.30 -42.54
CA LEU A 272 -3.37 6.32 -41.61
C LEU A 272 -4.44 5.74 -40.68
N LYS A 273 -5.43 5.04 -41.23
CA LYS A 273 -6.51 4.43 -40.46
C LYS A 273 -5.97 3.40 -39.45
N ASP A 274 -5.05 2.54 -39.88
CA ASP A 274 -4.44 1.55 -39.00
C ASP A 274 -3.68 2.21 -37.83
N LYS A 275 -3.02 3.35 -38.08
CA LYS A 275 -2.35 4.15 -37.04
C LYS A 275 -3.32 4.88 -36.11
N GLU A 276 -4.43 5.40 -36.63
CA GLU A 276 -5.50 6.00 -35.82
C GLU A 276 -6.14 4.97 -34.90
N ASP A 277 -6.47 3.78 -35.42
CA ASP A 277 -7.00 2.66 -34.65
C ASP A 277 -6.01 2.22 -33.56
N TYR A 278 -4.71 2.22 -33.86
CA TYR A 278 -3.66 1.93 -32.89
C TYR A 278 -3.55 3.01 -31.79
N LEU A 279 -3.60 4.29 -32.15
CA LEU A 279 -3.59 5.39 -31.19
C LEU A 279 -4.86 5.37 -30.30
N GLU A 280 -6.01 5.04 -30.86
CA GLU A 280 -7.25 4.93 -30.09
C GLU A 280 -7.19 3.77 -29.09
N LYS A 281 -6.58 2.64 -29.47
CA LYS A 281 -6.28 1.55 -28.54
C LYS A 281 -5.33 2.00 -27.42
N LEU A 282 -4.26 2.71 -27.76
CA LEU A 282 -3.31 3.28 -26.79
C LEU A 282 -3.91 4.30 -25.82
N LYS A 283 -5.01 4.98 -26.19
CA LYS A 283 -5.74 5.90 -25.31
C LYS A 283 -6.71 5.20 -24.37
N LYS A 284 -7.12 3.97 -24.72
CA LYS A 284 -8.03 3.11 -23.93
C LYS A 284 -7.29 2.20 -22.95
N GLU A 285 -5.96 2.12 -23.04
CA GLU A 285 -5.05 1.41 -22.15
C GLU A 285 -4.40 2.37 -21.15
#